data_AF-A0A5C5UVM3-F1
#
_entry.id   AF-A0A5C5UVM3-F1
#
_cell.length_a   1.000
_cell.length_b   1.000
_cell.length_c   1.000
_cell.angle_alpha   90.00
_cell.angle_beta   90.00
_cell.angle_gamma   90.00
#
_symmetry.space_group_name_H-M   'P 1'
#
loop_
_entity.id
_entity.type
_entity.pdbx_description
1 polymer ?
#
loop_
_entity_poly.entity_id
_entity_poly.type
_entity_poly.pdbx_seq_one_letter_code
_entity_poly.pdbx_strand_id
1 'polypeptide(L)'
;MATKTTTYTAAQDSTWERIKAALANDWEQTKADFGSDSARDMNQDVDDTIKQAMGADDAFENREQAFRFGYTAQESYRSDHPDWDDDLDARLRGEYAGDYDADRPYIRHAYEFRPTL
;
A
#
# COMPACT_ATOMS: atom_id res chain seq x y z
N MET A 1 -11.75 -30.62 -22.06
CA MET A 1 -11.75 -29.15 -22.15
C MET A 1 -12.54 -28.66 -20.93
N ALA A 2 -12.06 -27.92 -19.93
CA ALA A 2 -10.86 -27.10 -19.82
C ALA A 2 -10.43 -26.98 -18.34
N THR A 3 -9.14 -27.17 -18.09
CA THR A 3 -8.39 -26.92 -16.86
C THR A 3 -7.99 -25.44 -16.82
N LYS A 4 -8.82 -24.55 -16.25
CA LYS A 4 -8.55 -23.10 -16.30
C LYS A 4 -8.60 -22.35 -14.96
N THR A 5 -8.83 -23.02 -13.83
CA THR A 5 -9.06 -22.33 -12.56
C THR A 5 -7.91 -22.43 -11.54
N THR A 6 -7.02 -23.43 -11.65
CA THR A 6 -5.92 -23.62 -10.67
C THR A 6 -4.63 -22.89 -11.00
N THR A 7 -4.41 -22.54 -12.27
CA THR A 7 -3.19 -21.81 -12.69
C THR A 7 -3.29 -20.30 -12.47
N TYR A 8 -4.51 -19.75 -12.42
CA TYR A 8 -4.73 -18.31 -12.30
C TYR A 8 -4.36 -17.81 -10.89
N THR A 9 -4.79 -18.51 -9.84
CA THR A 9 -4.48 -18.18 -8.44
C THR A 9 -3.00 -18.35 -8.10
N ALA A 10 -2.36 -19.46 -8.51
CA ALA A 10 -0.93 -19.66 -8.23
C ALA A 10 -0.03 -18.63 -8.93
N ALA A 11 -0.39 -18.20 -10.14
CA ALA A 11 0.32 -17.15 -10.87
C ALA A 11 0.08 -15.77 -10.23
N GLN A 12 -1.12 -15.51 -9.71
CA GLN A 12 -1.44 -14.29 -8.98
C GLN A 12 -0.74 -14.23 -7.62
N ASP A 13 -0.69 -15.34 -6.88
CA ASP A 13 0.06 -15.43 -5.62
C ASP A 13 1.56 -15.21 -5.88
N SER A 14 2.12 -15.83 -6.92
CA SER A 14 3.53 -15.62 -7.28
C SER A 14 3.82 -14.18 -7.74
N THR A 15 2.85 -13.52 -8.37
CA THR A 15 2.95 -12.11 -8.79
C THR A 15 2.89 -11.21 -7.56
N TRP A 16 1.94 -11.44 -6.66
CA TRP A 16 1.82 -10.72 -5.40
C TRP A 16 3.07 -10.87 -4.55
N GLU A 17 3.65 -12.07 -4.41
CA GLU A 17 4.89 -12.26 -3.65
C GLU A 17 6.07 -11.45 -4.21
N ARG A 18 6.16 -11.31 -5.54
CA ARG A 18 7.18 -10.44 -6.17
C ARG A 18 6.91 -8.97 -5.93
N ILE A 19 5.65 -8.55 -6.01
CA ILE A 19 5.23 -7.17 -5.73
C ILE A 19 5.46 -6.84 -4.26
N LYS A 20 5.08 -7.75 -3.36
CA LYS A 20 5.31 -7.68 -1.92
C LYS A 20 6.79 -7.54 -1.62
N ALA A 21 7.64 -8.35 -2.23
CA ALA A 21 9.09 -8.23 -2.07
C ALA A 21 9.60 -6.88 -2.60
N ALA A 22 9.11 -6.40 -3.74
CA ALA A 22 9.51 -5.09 -4.29
C ALA A 22 9.05 -3.94 -3.39
N LEU A 23 7.80 -3.97 -2.91
CA LEU A 23 7.24 -3.02 -1.95
C LEU A 23 7.97 -3.07 -0.61
N ALA A 24 8.36 -4.24 -0.12
CA ALA A 24 9.13 -4.36 1.12
C ALA A 24 10.53 -3.74 0.98
N ASN A 25 11.25 -4.02 -0.11
CA ASN A 25 12.56 -3.43 -0.38
C ASN A 25 12.50 -1.92 -0.63
N ASP A 26 11.46 -1.45 -1.31
CA ASP A 26 11.17 -0.02 -1.50
C ASP A 26 10.81 0.63 -0.16
N TRP A 27 9.98 -0.02 0.65
CA TRP A 27 9.61 0.42 1.98
C TRP A 27 10.80 0.50 2.94
N GLU A 28 11.73 -0.45 2.93
CA GLU A 28 12.96 -0.35 3.73
C GLU A 28 13.79 0.88 3.36
N GLN A 29 13.78 1.28 2.08
CA GLN A 29 14.43 2.50 1.61
C GLN A 29 13.62 3.75 1.98
N THR A 30 12.33 3.79 1.67
CA THR A 30 11.44 4.93 1.87
C THR A 30 11.13 5.17 3.35
N LYS A 31 11.16 4.15 4.22
CA LYS A 31 11.04 4.30 5.67
C LYS A 31 12.18 5.14 6.25
N ALA A 32 13.37 5.14 5.65
CA ALA A 32 14.45 6.04 6.08
C ALA A 32 14.07 7.51 5.86
N ASP A 33 13.32 7.82 4.80
CA ASP A 33 12.80 9.17 4.51
C ASP A 33 11.55 9.51 5.35
N PHE A 34 10.67 8.52 5.60
CA PHE A 34 9.51 8.70 6.47
C PHE A 34 9.89 8.82 7.97
N GLY A 35 10.93 8.11 8.40
CA GLY A 35 11.43 8.10 9.77
C GLY A 35 12.33 9.29 10.13
N SER A 36 12.87 10.02 9.15
CA SER A 36 13.75 11.17 9.38
C SER A 36 13.13 12.53 9.07
N ASP A 37 12.30 12.66 8.01
CA ASP A 37 11.78 13.95 7.54
C ASP A 37 10.25 14.07 7.55
N SER A 38 9.53 12.98 7.25
CA SER A 38 8.05 13.00 7.20
C SER A 38 7.38 13.20 8.58
N ALA A 39 8.14 13.00 9.67
CA ALA A 39 7.72 13.32 11.04
C ALA A 39 7.50 14.84 11.29
N ARG A 40 8.09 15.72 10.47
CA ARG A 40 8.06 17.17 10.69
C ARG A 40 6.84 17.87 10.10
N ASP A 41 6.22 17.32 9.06
CA ASP A 41 5.08 17.96 8.36
C ASP A 41 3.72 17.28 8.63
N MET A 42 3.69 16.03 9.12
CA MET A 42 2.48 15.34 9.61
C MET A 42 2.07 15.77 11.04
N ASN A 43 2.51 16.95 11.48
CA ASN A 43 2.49 17.40 12.87
C ASN A 43 1.16 18.00 13.35
N GLN A 44 0.00 17.73 12.75
CA GLN A 44 -1.25 18.26 13.32
C GLN A 44 -2.40 17.28 13.57
N ASP A 45 -2.44 16.09 12.96
CA ASP A 45 -3.52 15.12 13.29
C ASP A 45 -3.16 13.63 13.08
N VAL A 46 -1.93 13.29 12.67
CA VAL A 46 -1.53 11.88 12.49
C VAL A 46 -0.90 11.38 13.79
N ASP A 47 -1.73 10.78 14.63
CA ASP A 47 -1.47 10.32 15.99
C ASP A 47 -0.12 9.59 16.16
N ASP A 48 0.51 9.75 17.34
CA ASP A 48 1.85 9.21 17.63
C ASP A 48 1.94 7.67 17.53
N THR A 49 0.81 6.99 17.53
CA THR A 49 0.69 5.54 17.29
C THR A 49 1.09 5.15 15.87
N ILE A 50 0.78 5.99 14.87
CA ILE A 50 1.12 5.73 13.47
C ILE A 50 2.62 5.89 13.27
N LYS A 51 3.23 6.94 13.86
CA LYS A 51 4.70 7.13 13.86
C LYS A 51 5.43 5.94 14.49
N GLN A 52 4.91 5.39 15.58
CA GLN A 52 5.48 4.20 16.24
C GLN A 52 5.32 2.94 15.38
N ALA A 53 4.15 2.75 14.74
CA ALA A 53 3.89 1.61 13.86
C ALA A 53 4.76 1.63 12.59
N MET A 54 5.04 2.82 12.03
CA MET A 54 5.95 2.98 10.90
C MET A 54 7.40 2.62 11.26
N GLY A 55 7.80 2.88 12.50
CA GLY A 55 9.16 2.63 13.02
C GLY A 55 9.49 1.16 13.33
N ALA A 56 8.50 0.30 13.53
CA ALA A 56 8.73 -1.11 13.87
C ALA A 56 9.33 -1.92 12.71
N ASP A 57 10.17 -2.91 13.00
CA ASP A 57 10.71 -3.82 11.97
C ASP A 57 9.59 -4.60 11.26
N ASP A 58 8.51 -4.92 11.98
CA ASP A 58 7.33 -5.64 11.44
C ASP A 58 6.25 -4.69 10.85
N ALA A 59 6.58 -3.42 10.60
CA ALA A 59 5.63 -2.43 10.08
C ALA A 59 4.99 -2.87 8.76
N PHE A 60 5.78 -3.52 7.91
CA PHE A 60 5.31 -4.00 6.62
C PHE A 60 4.33 -5.18 6.77
N GLU A 61 4.63 -6.15 7.63
CA GLU A 61 3.79 -7.34 7.84
C GLU A 61 2.49 -6.98 8.55
N ASN A 62 2.51 -6.05 9.51
CA ASN A 62 1.29 -5.52 10.13
C ASN A 62 0.43 -4.68 9.17
N ARG A 63 1.03 -4.14 8.10
CA ARG A 63 0.36 -3.25 7.13
C ARG A 63 0.24 -3.89 5.74
N GLU A 64 0.51 -5.19 5.61
CA GLU A 64 0.45 -5.90 4.32
C GLU A 64 -0.93 -5.76 3.67
N GLN A 65 -1.99 -5.76 4.49
CA GLN A 65 -3.35 -5.51 4.03
C GLN A 65 -3.50 -4.15 3.33
N ALA A 66 -2.92 -3.09 3.90
CA ALA A 66 -2.96 -1.74 3.34
C ALA A 66 -2.19 -1.66 2.02
N PHE A 67 -0.98 -2.23 1.99
CA PHE A 67 -0.17 -2.30 0.77
C PHE A 67 -0.87 -3.08 -0.34
N ARG A 68 -1.43 -4.25 0.00
CA ARG A 68 -2.17 -5.07 -0.96
C ARG A 68 -3.38 -4.32 -1.50
N PHE A 69 -4.14 -3.70 -0.61
CA PHE A 69 -5.33 -2.94 -0.99
C PHE A 69 -4.97 -1.80 -1.96
N GLY A 70 -3.99 -0.95 -1.63
CA GLY A 70 -3.55 0.15 -2.49
C GLY A 70 -3.06 -0.31 -3.86
N TYR A 71 -2.28 -1.40 -3.92
CA TYR A 71 -1.83 -1.97 -5.20
C TYR A 71 -3.00 -2.52 -6.03
N THR A 72 -3.93 -3.25 -5.42
CA THR A 72 -5.11 -3.76 -6.14
C THR A 72 -6.06 -2.63 -6.59
N ALA A 73 -6.12 -1.55 -5.81
CA ALA A 73 -6.83 -0.34 -6.18
C ALA A 73 -6.17 0.33 -7.40
N GLN A 74 -4.85 0.36 -7.47
CA GLN A 74 -4.12 0.86 -8.64
C GLN A 74 -4.48 0.05 -9.90
N GLU A 75 -4.46 -1.29 -9.83
CA GLU A 75 -4.84 -2.11 -10.98
C GLU A 75 -6.28 -1.84 -11.46
N SER A 76 -7.18 -1.52 -10.53
CA SER A 76 -8.60 -1.31 -10.79
C SER A 76 -8.92 0.11 -11.28
N TYR A 77 -8.27 1.13 -10.70
CA TYR A 77 -8.67 2.53 -10.85
C TYR A 77 -7.68 3.38 -11.63
N ARG A 78 -6.46 2.92 -11.92
CA ARG A 78 -5.44 3.73 -12.62
C ARG A 78 -5.86 4.28 -13.98
N SER A 79 -6.82 3.62 -14.64
CA SER A 79 -7.31 4.06 -15.96
C SER A 79 -8.09 5.37 -15.87
N ASP A 80 -8.80 5.58 -14.77
CA ASP A 80 -9.60 6.78 -14.51
C ASP A 80 -8.87 7.74 -13.56
N HIS A 81 -8.06 7.20 -12.65
CA HIS A 81 -7.31 7.91 -11.62
C HIS A 81 -5.80 7.60 -11.77
N PRO A 82 -5.09 8.20 -12.76
CA PRO A 82 -3.69 7.88 -13.03
C PRO A 82 -2.74 8.21 -11.87
N ASP A 83 -3.14 9.15 -11.01
CA ASP A 83 -2.45 9.57 -9.81
C ASP A 83 -3.45 9.58 -8.63
N TRP A 84 -2.96 9.76 -7.39
CA TRP A 84 -3.84 9.87 -6.23
C TRP A 84 -4.59 11.22 -6.22
N ASP A 85 -5.92 11.17 -6.21
CA ASP A 85 -6.80 12.34 -6.12
C ASP A 85 -7.86 12.19 -5.02
N ASP A 86 -8.55 13.29 -4.71
CA ASP A 86 -9.53 13.34 -3.62
C ASP A 86 -10.75 12.43 -3.86
N ASP A 87 -11.15 12.21 -5.11
CA ASP A 87 -12.28 11.34 -5.45
C ASP A 87 -11.89 9.86 -5.24
N LEU A 88 -10.68 9.47 -5.66
CA LEU A 88 -10.10 8.17 -5.35
C LEU A 88 -9.96 7.97 -3.83
N ASP A 89 -9.44 8.96 -3.11
CA ASP A 89 -9.25 8.90 -1.66
C ASP A 89 -10.57 8.65 -0.91
N ALA A 90 -11.59 9.44 -1.23
CA ALA A 90 -12.92 9.31 -0.62
C ALA A 90 -13.56 7.95 -0.93
N ARG A 91 -13.31 7.41 -2.12
CA ARG A 91 -13.79 6.09 -2.52
C ARG A 91 -13.10 4.98 -1.75
N LEU A 92 -11.77 4.99 -1.72
CA LEU A 92 -10.97 3.98 -1.04
C LEU A 92 -11.24 3.96 0.46
N ARG A 93 -11.53 5.11 1.07
CA ARG A 93 -11.99 5.23 2.45
C ARG A 93 -13.25 4.41 2.74
N GLY A 94 -14.18 4.34 1.79
CA GLY A 94 -15.42 3.57 1.92
C GLY A 94 -15.27 2.07 1.62
N GLU A 95 -14.24 1.70 0.86
CA GLU A 95 -13.98 0.32 0.42
C GLU A 95 -13.04 -0.43 1.37
N TYR A 96 -12.19 0.28 2.10
CA TYR A 96 -11.22 -0.32 3.01
C TYR A 96 -11.85 -0.84 4.29
N ALA A 97 -11.57 -2.09 4.64
CA ALA A 97 -12.16 -2.75 5.81
C ALA A 97 -11.45 -2.43 7.14
N GLY A 98 -10.22 -1.93 7.07
CA GLY A 98 -9.41 -1.56 8.25
C GLY A 98 -9.58 -0.11 8.68
N ASP A 99 -8.69 0.35 9.55
CA ASP A 99 -8.60 1.76 9.90
C ASP A 99 -7.97 2.54 8.74
N TYR A 100 -8.82 3.04 7.85
CA TYR A 100 -8.35 3.77 6.67
C TYR A 100 -7.54 4.99 7.03
N ASP A 101 -7.88 5.74 8.08
CA ASP A 101 -7.14 6.96 8.43
C ASP A 101 -5.70 6.63 8.85
N ALA A 102 -5.53 5.57 9.63
CA ALA A 102 -4.20 5.08 10.02
C ALA A 102 -3.43 4.46 8.85
N ASP A 103 -4.13 3.78 7.93
CA ASP A 103 -3.51 3.02 6.85
C ASP A 103 -3.35 3.81 5.54
N ARG A 104 -4.04 4.94 5.40
CA ARG A 104 -4.05 5.82 4.22
C ARG A 104 -2.65 6.11 3.66
N PRO A 105 -1.63 6.51 4.44
CA PRO A 105 -0.31 6.77 3.87
C PRO A 105 0.31 5.54 3.20
N TYR A 106 0.08 4.34 3.73
CA TYR A 106 0.58 3.09 3.15
C TYR A 106 -0.24 2.66 1.92
N ILE A 107 -1.56 2.84 1.97
CA ILE A 107 -2.45 2.58 0.83
C ILE A 107 -2.07 3.47 -0.34
N ARG A 108 -1.85 4.77 -0.08
CA ARG A 108 -1.41 5.73 -1.08
C ARG A 108 -0.04 5.37 -1.67
N HIS A 109 0.93 5.05 -0.82
CA HIS A 109 2.26 4.62 -1.27
C HIS A 109 2.17 3.42 -2.22
N ALA A 110 1.38 2.41 -1.86
CA ALA A 110 1.18 1.23 -2.69
C ALA A 110 0.43 1.51 -3.99
N TYR A 111 -0.47 2.50 -4.00
CA TYR A 111 -1.19 2.93 -5.19
C TYR A 111 -0.27 3.64 -6.19
N GLU A 112 0.59 4.53 -5.68
CA GLU A 112 1.55 5.29 -6.47
C GLU A 112 2.78 4.43 -6.88
N PHE A 113 2.98 3.27 -6.24
CA PHE A 113 4.08 2.37 -6.51
C PHE A 113 4.08 1.89 -7.97
N ARG A 114 5.23 2.05 -8.63
CA ARG A 114 5.46 1.62 -10.01
C ARG A 114 6.58 0.60 -10.04
N PRO A 115 6.27 -0.71 -10.00
CA PRO A 115 7.31 -1.71 -10.14
C PRO A 115 7.89 -1.63 -11.56
N THR A 116 9.18 -1.30 -11.68
CA THR A 116 9.94 -1.52 -12.90
C THR A 116 10.18 -3.03 -13.02
N LEU A 117 9.25 -3.74 -13.65
CA LEU A 117 9.37 -5.17 -13.97
C LEU A 117 10.18 -5.40 -15.24
#